data_AF-A0A6J4JYQ2-F1
#
_entry.id   AF-A0A6J4JYQ2-F1
#
_cell.length_a   1.000
_cell.length_b   1.000
_cell.length_c   1.000
_cell.angle_alpha   90.00
_cell.angle_beta   90.00
_cell.angle_gamma   90.00
#
_symmetry.space_group_name_H-M   'P 1'
#
loop_
_entity.id
_entity.type
_entity.pdbx_description
1 polymer ?
#
loop_
_entity_poly.entity_id
_entity_poly.type
_entity_poly.pdbx_seq_one_letter_code
_entity_poly.pdbx_strand_id
1 'polypeptide(L)'
;MSLQLGLDGMPARLVRVTPSRLATWEDCRRRYRLTYLDRPTPARGGPRAASTLGAVVHNALHAVFGEPPARRSGPLAAAEVERRWSSEGFRDDAQAAVYRERARGWVSDYVERHAVPDAPEPQGDAVGRERWLSAPVGTIVAEGRADRLDERDGEIVVVDYKTGRRPPGADDVRRSPALALYALAVRRVLRR
;
A
#
# COMPACT_ATOMS: atom_id res chain seq x y z
N MET A 1 39.68 -3.35 30.01
CA MET A 1 39.31 -4.11 28.80
C MET A 1 37.95 -4.77 29.08
N SER A 2 36.87 -4.16 28.58
CA SER A 2 35.52 -4.70 28.81
C SER A 2 35.33 -5.89 27.86
N LEU A 3 35.39 -7.10 28.40
CA LEU A 3 35.08 -8.33 27.67
C LEU A 3 33.57 -8.35 27.41
N GLN A 4 33.17 -7.93 26.22
CA GLN A 4 31.79 -8.11 25.77
C GLN A 4 31.58 -9.61 25.56
N LEU A 5 30.74 -10.22 26.39
CA LEU A 5 30.34 -11.63 26.28
C LEU A 5 29.80 -11.89 24.86
N GLY A 6 30.50 -12.72 24.10
CA GLY A 6 30.04 -13.19 22.79
C GLY A 6 28.81 -14.07 23.00
N LEU A 7 27.68 -13.68 22.43
CA LEU A 7 26.46 -14.47 22.47
C LEU A 7 26.51 -15.53 21.36
N ASP A 8 27.37 -16.53 21.56
CA ASP A 8 27.46 -17.69 20.66
C ASP A 8 26.10 -18.43 20.64
N GLY A 9 25.58 -18.70 19.44
CA GLY A 9 24.25 -19.33 19.25
C GLY A 9 23.07 -18.36 19.13
N MET A 10 23.30 -17.04 19.11
CA MET A 10 22.23 -16.09 18.79
C MET A 10 21.65 -16.34 17.39
N PRO A 11 20.31 -16.40 17.25
CA PRO A 11 19.70 -16.57 15.93
C PRO A 11 20.14 -15.44 15.00
N ALA A 12 20.42 -15.79 13.75
CA ALA A 12 20.83 -14.83 12.73
C ALA A 12 19.85 -13.65 12.71
N ARG A 13 20.39 -12.43 12.75
CA ARG A 13 19.58 -11.21 12.73
C ARG A 13 18.69 -11.22 11.49
N LEU A 14 17.38 -11.22 11.70
CA LEU A 14 16.43 -11.17 10.59
C LEU A 14 16.53 -9.82 9.88
N VAL A 15 16.48 -9.87 8.55
CA VAL A 15 16.50 -8.67 7.70
C VAL A 15 15.08 -8.16 7.52
N ARG A 16 14.82 -6.90 7.89
CA ARG A 16 13.53 -6.26 7.63
C ARG A 16 13.38 -5.95 6.14
N VAL A 17 12.37 -6.55 5.53
CA VAL A 17 12.01 -6.42 4.12
C VAL A 17 10.62 -5.81 4.03
N THR A 18 10.51 -4.73 3.26
CA THR A 18 9.24 -4.05 2.97
C THR A 18 9.04 -3.93 1.46
N PRO A 19 7.81 -3.71 0.96
CA PRO A 19 7.57 -3.54 -0.47
C PRO A 19 8.42 -2.42 -1.08
N SER A 20 8.55 -1.28 -0.39
CA SER A 20 9.39 -0.17 -0.85
C SER A 20 10.88 -0.51 -0.88
N ARG A 21 11.36 -1.31 0.09
CA ARG A 21 12.74 -1.80 0.12
C ARG A 21 13.02 -2.76 -1.04
N LEU A 22 12.12 -3.70 -1.31
CA LEU A 22 12.21 -4.61 -2.46
C LEU A 22 12.21 -3.84 -3.78
N ALA A 23 11.23 -2.96 -3.99
CA ALA A 23 11.14 -2.15 -5.21
C ALA A 23 12.41 -1.30 -5.42
N THR A 24 12.94 -0.68 -4.37
CA THR A 24 14.18 0.11 -4.49
C THR A 24 15.40 -0.76 -4.80
N TRP A 25 15.46 -1.99 -4.26
CA TRP A 25 16.55 -2.93 -4.53
C TRP A 25 16.54 -3.42 -5.98
N GLU A 26 15.37 -3.77 -6.49
CA GLU A 26 15.15 -4.23 -7.86
C GLU A 26 15.41 -3.09 -8.87
N ASP A 27 14.97 -1.87 -8.54
CA ASP A 27 15.22 -0.67 -9.34
C ASP A 27 16.72 -0.32 -9.40
N CYS A 28 17.36 -0.17 -8.23
CA CYS A 28 18.78 0.18 -8.17
C CYS A 28 19.41 -0.16 -6.81
N ARG A 29 20.28 -1.18 -6.79
CA ARG A 29 21.01 -1.61 -5.57
C ARG A 29 21.85 -0.50 -4.95
N ARG A 30 22.46 0.38 -5.76
CA ARG A 30 23.20 1.54 -5.25
C ARG A 30 22.28 2.52 -4.53
N ARG A 31 21.09 2.79 -5.10
CA ARG A 31 20.07 3.62 -4.46
C ARG A 31 19.57 2.99 -3.16
N TYR A 32 19.34 1.67 -3.15
CA TYR A 32 18.99 0.95 -1.93
C TYR A 32 20.04 1.15 -0.83
N ARG A 33 21.32 0.92 -1.15
CA ARG A 33 22.42 1.11 -0.21
C ARG A 33 22.44 2.53 0.36
N LEU A 34 22.41 3.53 -0.52
CA LEU A 34 22.44 4.94 -0.11
C LEU A 34 21.22 5.32 0.74
N THR A 35 20.04 4.76 0.43
CA THR A 35 18.78 5.11 1.11
C THR A 35 18.64 4.40 2.47
N TYR A 36 19.03 3.13 2.57
CA TYR A 36 18.70 2.28 3.71
C TYR A 36 19.88 1.83 4.56
N LEU A 37 21.12 1.84 4.02
CA LEU A 37 22.30 1.30 4.69
C LEU A 37 23.30 2.38 5.11
N ASP A 38 23.68 3.26 4.17
CA ASP A 38 24.70 4.27 4.42
C ASP A 38 24.18 5.38 5.36
N ARG A 39 25.08 5.95 6.18
CA ARG A 39 24.80 7.06 7.10
C ARG A 39 25.82 8.20 6.91
N PRO A 40 25.39 9.48 6.99
CA PRO A 40 24.02 9.94 7.21
C PRO A 40 23.12 9.62 6.01
N THR A 41 21.84 9.36 6.27
CA THR A 41 20.87 9.08 5.21
C THR A 41 20.69 10.34 4.36
N PRO A 42 20.59 10.23 3.01
CA PRO A 42 20.31 11.38 2.15
C PRO A 42 19.08 12.14 2.62
N ALA A 43 19.12 13.47 2.49
CA ALA A 43 17.96 14.30 2.77
C ALA A 43 16.77 13.84 1.91
N ARG A 44 15.60 13.73 2.53
CA ARG A 44 14.38 13.44 1.77
C ARG A 44 14.08 14.63 0.87
N GLY A 45 13.82 14.35 -0.41
CA GLY A 45 13.25 15.37 -1.31
C GLY A 45 11.87 15.82 -0.82
N GLY A 46 11.43 16.97 -1.32
CA GLY A 46 10.07 17.46 -1.07
C GLY A 46 8.98 16.51 -1.61
N PRO A 47 7.71 16.82 -1.31
CA PRO A 47 6.58 16.07 -1.83
C PRO A 47 6.60 16.01 -3.36
N ARG A 48 6.13 14.88 -3.92
CA ARG A 48 6.00 14.67 -5.37
C ARG A 48 4.54 14.43 -5.68
N ALA A 49 4.01 15.08 -6.72
CA ALA A 49 2.61 14.95 -7.15
C ALA A 49 2.09 13.51 -7.17
N ALA A 50 2.87 12.57 -7.72
CA ALA A 50 2.47 11.16 -7.80
C ALA A 50 2.33 10.49 -6.42
N SER A 51 3.21 10.82 -5.47
CA SER A 51 3.13 10.29 -4.10
C SER A 51 1.95 10.92 -3.34
N THR A 52 1.72 12.22 -3.52
CA THR A 52 0.57 12.94 -2.96
C THR A 52 -0.74 12.36 -3.48
N LEU A 53 -0.87 12.23 -4.80
CA LEU A 53 -2.05 11.65 -5.46
C LEU A 53 -2.35 10.22 -4.97
N GLY A 54 -1.32 9.37 -4.86
CA GLY A 54 -1.46 8.03 -4.32
C GLY A 54 -2.00 8.04 -2.89
N ALA A 55 -1.43 8.87 -2.02
CA ALA A 55 -1.87 9.00 -0.64
C ALA A 55 -3.31 9.52 -0.51
N VAL A 56 -3.71 10.50 -1.34
CA VAL A 56 -5.10 11.00 -1.36
C VAL A 56 -6.07 9.88 -1.72
N VAL A 57 -5.80 9.14 -2.80
CA VAL A 57 -6.65 8.04 -3.26
C VAL A 57 -6.74 6.93 -2.21
N HIS A 58 -5.62 6.52 -1.63
CA HIS A 58 -5.57 5.51 -0.57
C HIS A 58 -6.39 5.94 0.66
N ASN A 59 -6.19 7.16 1.15
CA ASN A 59 -6.90 7.67 2.31
C ASN A 59 -8.42 7.84 2.04
N ALA A 60 -8.81 8.19 0.81
CA ALA A 60 -10.21 8.29 0.43
C ALA A 60 -10.87 6.90 0.41
N LEU A 61 -10.23 5.90 -0.22
CA LEU A 61 -10.72 4.53 -0.22
C LEU A 61 -10.75 3.93 1.19
N HIS A 62 -9.75 4.19 2.03
CA HIS A 62 -9.77 3.80 3.44
C HIS A 62 -11.03 4.30 4.16
N ALA A 63 -11.43 5.54 3.90
CA ALA A 63 -12.62 6.15 4.49
C ALA A 63 -13.92 5.55 3.93
N VAL A 64 -14.00 5.31 2.63
CA VAL A 64 -15.19 4.68 2.01
C VAL A 64 -15.38 3.26 2.52
N PHE A 65 -14.33 2.43 2.53
CA PHE A 65 -14.39 1.09 3.11
C PHE A 65 -14.52 1.13 4.63
N GLY A 66 -14.30 2.31 5.24
CA GLY A 66 -14.70 2.74 6.59
C GLY A 66 -16.17 2.55 6.89
N GLU A 67 -17.01 2.86 5.91
CA GLU A 67 -18.45 2.91 6.04
C GLU A 67 -19.10 1.53 5.83
N PRO A 68 -20.28 1.30 6.44
CA PRO A 68 -21.11 0.15 6.12
C PRO A 68 -21.44 0.09 4.61
N PRO A 69 -21.56 -1.10 3.99
CA PRO A 69 -21.86 -1.23 2.56
C PRO A 69 -23.05 -0.37 2.09
N ALA A 70 -24.13 -0.31 2.89
CA ALA A 70 -25.33 0.47 2.58
C ALA A 70 -25.10 2.00 2.48
N ARG A 71 -23.99 2.51 3.02
CA ARG A 71 -23.64 3.94 2.95
C ARG A 71 -22.58 4.23 1.89
N ARG A 72 -22.01 3.22 1.25
CA ARG A 72 -21.00 3.39 0.20
C ARG A 72 -21.69 3.81 -1.09
N SER A 73 -21.11 4.78 -1.77
CA SER A 73 -21.56 5.26 -3.07
C SER A 73 -20.44 6.01 -3.78
N GLY A 74 -20.51 6.12 -5.10
CA GLY A 74 -19.61 6.93 -5.90
C GLY A 74 -19.56 8.40 -5.46
N PRO A 75 -20.71 9.06 -5.23
CA PRO A 75 -20.74 10.42 -4.69
C PRO A 75 -20.03 10.58 -3.34
N LEU A 76 -20.23 9.64 -2.40
CA LEU A 76 -19.48 9.64 -1.14
C LEU A 76 -17.97 9.54 -1.41
N ALA A 77 -17.58 8.62 -2.28
CA ALA A 77 -16.19 8.34 -2.60
C ALA A 77 -15.49 9.55 -3.23
N ALA A 78 -16.13 10.23 -4.18
CA ALA A 78 -15.65 11.48 -4.75
C ALA A 78 -15.53 12.60 -3.69
N ALA A 79 -16.46 12.66 -2.73
CA ALA A 79 -16.40 13.62 -1.64
C ALA A 79 -15.27 13.32 -0.65
N GLU A 80 -14.93 12.04 -0.41
CA GLU A 80 -13.78 11.66 0.42
C GLU A 80 -12.44 12.09 -0.21
N VAL A 81 -12.34 12.07 -1.54
CA VAL A 81 -11.18 12.61 -2.28
C VAL A 81 -11.05 14.11 -2.03
N GLU A 82 -12.14 14.87 -2.14
CA GLU A 82 -12.11 16.33 -1.89
C GLU A 82 -11.68 16.64 -0.45
N ARG A 83 -12.26 15.94 0.53
CA ARG A 83 -11.93 16.12 1.96
C ARG A 83 -10.45 15.86 2.28
N ARG A 84 -9.78 15.01 1.50
CA ARG A 84 -8.38 14.60 1.71
C ARG A 84 -7.42 15.22 0.72
N TRP A 85 -7.89 16.09 -0.16
CA TRP A 85 -7.07 16.61 -1.25
C TRP A 85 -5.86 17.38 -0.71
N SER A 86 -4.72 17.17 -1.37
CA SER A 86 -3.50 17.96 -1.17
C SER A 86 -2.87 18.25 -2.53
N SER A 87 -2.48 19.51 -2.74
CA SER A 87 -1.78 19.98 -3.94
C SER A 87 -0.25 19.92 -3.80
N GLU A 88 0.28 19.38 -2.69
CA GLU A 88 1.73 19.32 -2.47
C GLU A 88 2.46 18.53 -3.55
N GLY A 89 3.55 19.11 -4.07
CA GLY A 89 4.40 18.49 -5.07
C GLY A 89 3.83 18.49 -6.50
N PHE A 90 2.64 19.06 -6.71
CA PHE A 90 2.15 19.42 -8.04
C PHE A 90 2.86 20.66 -8.56
N ARG A 91 2.95 20.79 -9.88
CA ARG A 91 3.63 21.91 -10.55
C ARG A 91 2.90 23.24 -10.32
N ASP A 92 1.57 23.22 -10.37
CA ASP A 92 0.68 24.37 -10.23
C ASP A 92 -0.75 23.92 -9.89
N ASP A 93 -1.60 24.89 -9.53
CA ASP A 93 -3.01 24.66 -9.18
C ASP A 93 -3.81 24.08 -10.36
N ALA A 94 -3.44 24.43 -11.59
CA ALA A 94 -4.07 23.88 -12.79
C ALA A 94 -3.83 22.37 -12.91
N GLN A 95 -2.59 21.91 -12.72
CA GLN A 95 -2.28 20.48 -12.70
C GLN A 95 -2.96 19.79 -11.51
N ALA A 96 -2.95 20.40 -10.32
CA ALA A 96 -3.61 19.87 -9.14
C ALA A 96 -5.11 19.66 -9.39
N ALA A 97 -5.81 20.65 -9.94
CA ALA A 97 -7.24 20.57 -10.26
C ALA A 97 -7.54 19.43 -11.25
N VAL A 98 -6.75 19.26 -12.32
CA VAL A 98 -6.92 18.16 -13.28
C VAL A 98 -6.82 16.80 -12.60
N TYR A 99 -5.82 16.62 -11.73
CA TYR A 99 -5.63 15.35 -11.04
C TYR A 99 -6.63 15.12 -9.92
N ARG A 100 -7.16 16.18 -9.29
CA ARG A 100 -8.25 16.10 -8.34
C ARG A 100 -9.49 15.54 -8.99
N GLU A 101 -9.92 16.10 -10.12
CA GLU A 101 -11.08 15.61 -10.86
C GLU A 101 -10.89 14.16 -11.34
N ARG A 102 -9.68 13.81 -11.81
CA ARG A 102 -9.36 12.41 -12.17
C ARG A 102 -9.47 11.47 -10.97
N ALA A 103 -8.91 11.86 -9.82
CA ALA A 103 -8.96 11.03 -8.61
C ALA A 103 -10.40 10.84 -8.12
N ARG A 104 -11.23 11.90 -8.17
CA ARG A 104 -12.66 11.83 -7.85
C ARG A 104 -13.36 10.81 -8.74
N GLY A 105 -13.15 10.89 -10.06
CA GLY A 105 -13.68 9.92 -11.02
C GLY A 105 -13.22 8.49 -10.73
N TRP A 106 -11.91 8.27 -10.60
CA TRP A 106 -11.36 6.93 -10.34
C TRP A 106 -11.93 6.27 -9.09
N VAL A 107 -11.99 7.02 -7.99
CA VAL A 107 -12.47 6.49 -6.70
C VAL A 107 -13.98 6.29 -6.72
N SER A 108 -14.73 7.18 -7.36
CA SER A 108 -16.17 7.02 -7.59
C SER A 108 -16.47 5.76 -8.41
N ASP A 109 -15.86 5.64 -9.59
CA ASP A 109 -16.08 4.53 -10.52
C ASP A 109 -15.69 3.18 -9.89
N TYR A 110 -14.58 3.16 -9.15
CA TYR A 110 -14.15 1.96 -8.42
C TYR A 110 -15.18 1.52 -7.38
N VAL A 111 -15.72 2.46 -6.61
CA VAL A 111 -16.69 2.16 -5.54
C VAL A 111 -18.01 1.70 -6.13
N GLU A 112 -18.53 2.38 -7.16
CA GLU A 112 -19.74 1.97 -7.87
C GLU A 112 -19.61 0.57 -8.49
N ARG A 113 -18.43 0.24 -9.03
CA ARG A 113 -18.20 -1.06 -9.64
C ARG A 113 -18.06 -2.20 -8.63
N HIS A 114 -17.52 -1.94 -7.45
CA HIS A 114 -17.02 -3.01 -6.57
C HIS A 114 -17.54 -3.03 -5.14
N ALA A 115 -18.16 -1.95 -4.66
CA ALA A 115 -18.32 -1.75 -3.21
C ALA A 115 -19.70 -1.26 -2.76
N VAL A 116 -20.59 -0.89 -3.69
CA VAL A 116 -22.00 -0.61 -3.39
C VAL A 116 -22.79 -1.92 -3.23
N PRO A 117 -23.97 -1.92 -2.58
CA PRO A 117 -24.73 -3.14 -2.31
C PRO A 117 -25.00 -4.02 -3.54
N ASP A 118 -25.34 -3.39 -4.67
CA ASP A 118 -25.64 -4.06 -5.94
C ASP A 118 -24.51 -3.87 -6.97
N ALA A 119 -23.27 -3.81 -6.49
CA ALA A 119 -22.10 -3.61 -7.34
C ALA A 119 -22.03 -4.69 -8.45
N PRO A 120 -21.72 -4.33 -9.70
CA PRO A 120 -21.64 -5.28 -10.81
C PRO A 120 -20.49 -6.28 -10.68
N GLU A 121 -19.40 -5.90 -10.00
CA GLU A 121 -18.23 -6.75 -9.76
C GLU A 121 -17.88 -6.72 -8.26
N PRO A 122 -18.74 -7.28 -7.39
CA PRO A 122 -18.59 -7.13 -5.94
C PRO A 122 -17.29 -7.76 -5.48
N GLN A 123 -16.61 -7.06 -4.57
CA GLN A 123 -15.45 -7.58 -3.88
C GLN A 123 -15.86 -8.15 -2.52
N GLY A 124 -14.99 -8.98 -1.94
CA GLY A 124 -15.23 -9.57 -0.61
C GLY A 124 -15.36 -8.53 0.51
N ASP A 125 -15.73 -9.03 1.69
CA ASP A 125 -15.90 -8.19 2.86
C ASP A 125 -14.56 -7.69 3.38
N ALA A 126 -14.41 -6.38 3.49
CA ALA A 126 -13.19 -5.76 4.00
C ALA A 126 -13.02 -6.07 5.50
N VAL A 127 -12.12 -7.01 5.82
CA VAL A 127 -11.79 -7.44 7.19
C VAL A 127 -10.56 -6.72 7.76
N GLY A 128 -9.86 -5.92 6.94
CA GLY A 128 -8.78 -5.05 7.37
C GLY A 128 -8.53 -3.91 6.39
N ARG A 129 -8.12 -2.74 6.89
CA ARG A 129 -7.80 -1.56 6.08
C ARG A 129 -6.56 -0.89 6.66
N GLU A 130 -5.62 -0.46 5.81
CA GLU A 130 -4.36 0.16 6.20
C GLU A 130 -3.63 -0.63 7.32
N ARG A 131 -3.72 -1.96 7.25
CA ARG A 131 -3.30 -2.84 8.34
C ARG A 131 -1.80 -3.06 8.27
N TRP A 132 -1.11 -2.80 9.38
CA TRP A 132 0.30 -3.15 9.52
C TRP A 132 0.45 -4.67 9.67
N LEU A 133 1.25 -5.26 8.81
CA LEU A 133 1.61 -6.67 8.80
C LEU A 133 3.11 -6.77 9.07
N SER A 134 3.49 -7.64 10.00
CA SER A 134 4.89 -7.88 10.33
C SER A 134 5.05 -9.30 10.84
N ALA A 135 5.82 -10.11 10.13
CA ALA A 135 6.03 -11.50 10.50
C ALA A 135 7.42 -12.02 10.11
N PRO A 136 8.04 -12.88 10.93
CA PRO A 136 9.26 -13.58 10.55
C PRO A 136 8.95 -14.67 9.50
N VAL A 137 9.73 -14.69 8.42
CA VAL A 137 9.65 -15.68 7.34
C VAL A 137 11.07 -16.06 6.94
N GLY A 138 11.51 -17.26 7.32
CA GLY A 138 12.89 -17.70 7.10
C GLY A 138 13.89 -16.73 7.73
N THR A 139 14.73 -16.10 6.91
CA THR A 139 15.78 -15.15 7.34
C THR A 139 15.35 -13.69 7.30
N ILE A 140 14.08 -13.40 6.98
CA ILE A 140 13.55 -12.03 6.88
C ILE A 140 12.43 -11.77 7.89
N VAL A 141 12.19 -10.49 8.18
CA VAL A 141 10.89 -10.01 8.68
C VAL A 141 10.17 -9.39 7.49
N ALA A 142 9.11 -10.06 7.04
CA ALA A 142 8.20 -9.55 6.01
C ALA A 142 7.27 -8.52 6.65
N GLU A 143 7.39 -7.27 6.22
CA GLU A 143 6.73 -6.14 6.87
C GLU A 143 6.13 -5.18 5.85
N GLY A 144 4.95 -4.65 6.11
CA GLY A 144 4.37 -3.59 5.32
C GLY A 144 2.95 -3.25 5.73
N ARG A 145 2.39 -2.22 5.11
CA ARG A 145 1.03 -1.78 5.35
C ARG A 145 0.16 -2.18 4.16
N ALA A 146 -0.72 -3.15 4.36
CA ALA A 146 -1.66 -3.56 3.31
C ALA A 146 -2.82 -2.55 3.26
N ASP A 147 -3.13 -2.04 2.08
CA ASP A 147 -4.19 -1.04 1.89
C ASP A 147 -5.55 -1.61 2.32
N ARG A 148 -5.88 -2.83 1.87
CA ARG A 148 -7.08 -3.55 2.29
C ARG A 148 -6.88 -5.07 2.27
N LEU A 149 -7.56 -5.75 3.20
CA LEU A 149 -7.68 -7.20 3.27
C LEU A 149 -9.17 -7.54 3.17
N ASP A 150 -9.52 -8.40 2.22
CA ASP A 150 -10.89 -8.89 2.05
C ASP A 150 -10.97 -10.36 2.46
N GLU A 151 -12.09 -10.75 3.05
CA GLU A 151 -12.47 -12.16 3.15
C GLU A 151 -13.31 -12.55 1.93
N ARG A 152 -12.92 -13.63 1.25
CA ARG A 152 -13.63 -14.19 0.08
C ARG A 152 -13.57 -15.71 0.16
N ASP A 153 -14.73 -16.35 0.26
CA ASP A 153 -14.86 -17.82 0.27
C ASP A 153 -13.91 -18.51 1.28
N GLY A 154 -13.71 -17.89 2.45
CA GLY A 154 -12.83 -18.38 3.52
C GLY A 154 -11.34 -18.03 3.35
N GLU A 155 -10.96 -17.42 2.22
CA GLU A 155 -9.60 -16.94 1.96
C GLU A 155 -9.44 -15.44 2.30
N ILE A 156 -8.20 -15.04 2.61
CA ILE A 156 -7.85 -13.63 2.77
C ILE A 156 -7.19 -13.12 1.49
N VAL A 157 -7.83 -12.16 0.85
CA VAL A 157 -7.35 -11.51 -0.38
C VAL A 157 -6.72 -10.16 -0.04
N VAL A 158 -5.46 -9.99 -0.41
CA VAL A 158 -4.76 -8.70 -0.29
C VAL A 158 -5.13 -7.82 -1.47
N VAL A 159 -5.55 -6.58 -1.18
CA VAL A 159 -5.83 -5.55 -2.18
C VAL A 159 -4.87 -4.39 -1.97
N ASP A 160 -4.17 -4.00 -3.04
CA ASP A 160 -3.13 -2.95 -3.08
C ASP A 160 -3.48 -1.99 -4.23
N TYR A 161 -3.92 -0.78 -3.88
CA TYR A 161 -4.44 0.18 -4.85
C TYR A 161 -3.30 0.87 -5.61
N LYS A 162 -3.44 0.98 -6.93
CA LYS A 162 -2.45 1.65 -7.78
C LYS A 162 -3.05 2.82 -8.54
N THR A 163 -2.35 3.95 -8.50
CA THR A 163 -2.63 5.18 -9.25
C THR A 163 -1.63 5.41 -10.39
N GLY A 164 -0.94 4.33 -10.80
CA GLY A 164 0.05 4.36 -11.88
C GLY A 164 -0.59 4.62 -13.26
N ARG A 165 0.26 4.92 -14.26
CA ARG A 165 -0.21 5.30 -15.61
C ARG A 165 -0.91 4.18 -16.39
N ARG A 166 -0.64 2.92 -16.04
CA ARG A 166 -1.18 1.75 -16.74
C ARG A 166 -1.82 0.81 -15.71
N PRO A 167 -3.00 0.23 -16.00
CA PRO A 167 -3.56 -0.83 -15.19
C PRO A 167 -2.61 -2.04 -15.15
N PRO A 168 -2.38 -2.66 -13.98
CA PRO A 168 -1.57 -3.88 -13.90
C PRO A 168 -2.31 -5.04 -14.57
N GLY A 169 -1.59 -5.82 -15.37
CA GLY A 169 -2.09 -7.06 -15.95
C GLY A 169 -1.87 -8.26 -15.02
N ALA A 170 -2.46 -9.41 -15.37
CA ALA A 170 -2.34 -10.63 -14.57
C ALA A 170 -0.87 -11.07 -14.35
N ASP A 171 0.02 -10.81 -15.31
CA ASP A 171 1.45 -11.12 -15.16
C ASP A 171 2.16 -10.20 -14.16
N ASP A 172 1.82 -8.90 -14.15
CA ASP A 172 2.33 -7.95 -13.17
C ASP A 172 1.93 -8.36 -11.76
N VAL A 173 0.69 -8.81 -11.57
CA VAL A 173 0.19 -9.30 -10.28
C VAL A 173 0.93 -10.56 -9.85
N ARG A 174 1.03 -11.58 -10.73
CA ARG A 174 1.70 -12.85 -10.41
C ARG A 174 3.17 -12.66 -10.03
N ARG A 175 3.85 -11.70 -10.66
CA ARG A 175 5.28 -11.45 -10.43
C ARG A 175 5.54 -10.41 -9.34
N SER A 176 4.50 -9.81 -8.74
CA SER A 176 4.65 -8.71 -7.78
C SER A 176 5.31 -9.18 -6.48
N PRO A 177 6.55 -8.74 -6.19
CA PRO A 177 7.22 -9.08 -4.94
C PRO A 177 6.54 -8.43 -3.74
N ALA A 178 5.91 -7.28 -3.94
CA ALA A 178 5.12 -6.58 -2.92
C ALA A 178 3.92 -7.41 -2.47
N LEU A 179 3.12 -7.92 -3.42
CA LEU A 179 1.96 -8.76 -3.11
C LEU A 179 2.39 -10.10 -2.50
N ALA A 180 3.47 -10.71 -3.01
CA ALA A 180 4.03 -11.92 -2.42
C ALA A 180 4.46 -11.70 -0.96
N LEU A 181 5.11 -10.57 -0.66
CA LEU A 181 5.50 -10.22 0.70
C LEU A 181 4.28 -10.04 1.62
N TYR A 182 3.22 -9.37 1.14
CA TYR A 182 1.98 -9.25 1.90
C TYR A 182 1.32 -10.60 2.13
N ALA A 183 1.23 -11.47 1.13
CA ALA A 183 0.67 -12.81 1.28
C ALA A 183 1.43 -13.62 2.34
N LEU A 184 2.77 -13.57 2.33
CA LEU A 184 3.60 -14.23 3.35
C LEU A 184 3.33 -13.67 4.76
N ALA A 185 3.23 -12.35 4.89
CA ALA A 185 2.98 -11.70 6.17
C ALA A 185 1.56 -11.99 6.70
N VAL A 186 0.54 -11.89 5.84
CA VAL A 186 -0.85 -12.22 6.15
C VAL A 186 -0.97 -13.65 6.66
N ARG A 187 -0.41 -14.62 5.92
CA ARG A 187 -0.48 -16.04 6.29
C ARG A 187 0.04 -16.30 7.70
N ARG A 188 1.12 -15.62 8.08
CA ARG A 188 1.74 -15.81 9.39
C ARG A 188 1.02 -15.06 10.52
N VAL A 189 0.50 -13.87 10.24
CA VAL A 189 -0.21 -13.03 11.23
C VAL A 189 -1.63 -13.56 11.50
N LEU A 190 -2.38 -13.89 10.45
CA LEU A 190 -3.78 -14.33 10.54
C LEU A 190 -3.94 -15.85 10.69
N ARG A 191 -2.86 -16.63 10.47
CA ARG A 191 -2.87 -18.11 10.51
C ARG A 191 -3.89 -18.74 9.55
N ARG A 192 -4.11 -18.09 8.40
CA ARG A 192 -4.95 -18.53 7.28
C ARG A 192 -4.10 -18.61 6.03
#